data_AF-W2NR48-F1
#
_entry.id   AF-W2NR48-F1
#
_cell.length_a   1.000
_cell.length_b   1.000
_cell.length_c   1.000
_cell.angle_alpha   90.00
_cell.angle_beta   90.00
_cell.angle_gamma   90.00
#
_symmetry.space_group_name_H-M   'P 1'
#
loop_
_entity.id
_entity.type
_entity.pdbx_description
1 polymer ?
#
loop_
_entity_poly.entity_id
_entity_poly.type
_entity_poly.pdbx_seq_one_letter_code
_entity_poly.pdbx_strand_id
1 'polypeptide(L)'
;VFAKSVDGKLNKHTMAKVRKERETQCKKENPEYALPVKAQATAYGESALLLIAMGDYESKTISVNHAKSFMVDEKIPDDFQRSDKPISTAAAFYLAAQIKLLASLGWGC
;
A
#
# COMPACT_ATOMS: atom_id res chain seq x y z
N VAL A 1 -3.71 8.22 5.06
CA VAL A 1 -2.56 7.60 4.34
C VAL A 1 -1.40 8.57 4.20
N PHE A 2 -1.58 9.71 3.52
CA PHE A 2 -0.49 10.65 3.19
C PHE A 2 0.29 11.20 4.38
N ALA A 3 -0.36 11.45 5.52
CA ALA A 3 0.30 11.91 6.75
C ALA A 3 1.35 10.93 7.33
N LYS A 4 1.44 9.71 6.79
CA LYS A 4 2.42 8.68 7.20
C LYS A 4 3.58 8.54 6.20
N SER A 5 3.69 9.44 5.22
CA SER A 5 4.79 9.45 4.27
C SER A 5 6.13 9.69 4.96
N VAL A 6 7.19 9.12 4.40
CA VAL A 6 8.57 9.42 4.77
C VAL A 6 9.21 10.12 3.57
N ASP A 7 9.80 11.29 3.80
CA ASP A 7 10.40 12.14 2.75
C ASP A 7 9.47 12.41 1.55
N GLY A 8 8.19 12.65 1.84
CA GLY A 8 7.17 12.92 0.82
C GLY A 8 6.78 11.71 -0.04
N LYS A 9 7.17 10.49 0.37
CA LYS A 9 6.85 9.24 -0.33
C LYS A 9 6.16 8.23 0.58
N LEU A 10 5.34 7.39 -0.02
CA LEU A 10 4.78 6.20 0.62
C LEU A 10 5.63 4.99 0.25
N ASN A 11 5.86 4.10 1.22
CA ASN A 11 6.61 2.86 1.04
C ASN A 11 5.93 1.71 1.80
N LYS A 12 6.54 0.52 1.80
CA LYS A 12 6.00 -0.66 2.49
C LYS A 12 5.76 -0.45 4.00
N HIS A 13 6.58 0.34 4.69
CA HIS A 13 6.41 0.64 6.11
C HIS A 13 5.21 1.57 6.33
N THR A 14 5.07 2.60 5.50
CA THR A 14 3.89 3.46 5.48
C THR A 14 2.62 2.65 5.25
N MET A 15 2.61 1.76 4.25
CA MET A 15 1.47 0.89 3.96
C MET A 15 1.15 -0.03 5.12
N ALA A 16 2.16 -0.66 5.73
CA ALA A 16 1.97 -1.55 6.87
C ALA A 16 1.32 -0.83 8.07
N LYS A 17 1.80 0.38 8.39
CA LYS A 17 1.24 1.22 9.45
C LYS A 17 -0.22 1.59 9.19
N VAL A 18 -0.52 2.05 7.97
CA VAL A 18 -1.88 2.41 7.55
C VAL A 18 -2.82 1.21 7.57
N ARG A 19 -2.37 0.03 7.11
CA ARG A 19 -3.16 -1.21 7.13
C ARG A 19 -3.49 -1.62 8.56
N LYS A 20 -2.50 -1.59 9.47
CA LYS A 20 -2.71 -1.87 10.89
C LYS A 20 -3.71 -0.89 11.53
N GLU A 21 -3.54 0.40 11.30
CA GLU A 21 -4.45 1.44 11.81
C GLU A 21 -5.89 1.23 11.29
N ARG A 22 -6.06 0.94 9.99
CA ARG A 22 -7.36 0.61 9.39
C ARG A 22 -8.00 -0.62 10.00
N GLU A 23 -7.26 -1.71 10.17
CA GLU A 23 -7.79 -2.94 10.78
C GLU A 23 -8.17 -2.73 12.25
N THR A 24 -7.36 -1.99 13.02
CA THR A 24 -7.69 -1.62 14.41
C THR A 24 -8.96 -0.76 14.47
N GLN A 25 -9.08 0.22 13.57
CA GLN A 25 -10.28 1.06 13.49
C GLN A 25 -11.51 0.22 13.15
N CYS A 26 -11.46 -0.61 12.11
CA CYS A 26 -12.60 -1.45 11.72
C CYS A 26 -13.01 -2.43 12.83
N LYS A 27 -12.06 -3.03 13.56
CA LYS A 27 -12.36 -3.88 14.73
C LYS A 27 -13.07 -3.13 15.85
N LYS A 28 -12.77 -1.85 16.02
CA LYS A 28 -13.38 -0.99 17.05
C LYS A 28 -14.77 -0.54 16.66
N GLU A 29 -14.98 -0.20 15.39
CA GLU A 29 -16.19 0.46 14.89
C GLU A 29 -17.23 -0.51 14.33
N ASN A 30 -16.82 -1.71 13.88
CA ASN A 30 -17.71 -2.71 13.31
C ASN A 30 -17.76 -3.98 14.19
N PRO A 31 -18.86 -4.23 14.92
CA PRO A 31 -19.05 -5.44 15.72
C PRO A 31 -18.99 -6.75 14.91
N GLU A 32 -19.28 -6.71 13.61
CA GLU A 32 -19.26 -7.85 12.69
C GLU A 32 -17.93 -7.94 11.91
N TYR A 33 -16.88 -7.29 12.41
CA TYR A 33 -15.61 -7.25 11.70
C TYR A 33 -15.08 -8.66 11.42
N ALA A 34 -14.95 -8.98 10.13
CA ALA A 34 -14.25 -10.14 9.63
C ALA A 34 -13.33 -9.73 8.49
N LEU A 35 -12.07 -10.14 8.57
CA LEU A 35 -11.12 -9.99 7.47
C LEU A 35 -10.52 -11.37 7.14
N PRO A 36 -11.25 -12.21 6.39
CA PRO A 36 -10.79 -13.55 6.06
C PRO A 36 -9.51 -13.51 5.21
N VAL A 37 -8.79 -14.63 5.15
CA VAL A 37 -7.47 -14.73 4.49
C VAL A 37 -7.50 -14.20 3.05
N LYS A 38 -8.55 -14.49 2.28
CA LYS A 38 -8.72 -13.98 0.91
C LYS A 38 -8.81 -12.45 0.87
N ALA A 39 -9.61 -11.85 1.75
CA ALA A 39 -9.74 -10.40 1.85
C ALA A 39 -8.45 -9.73 2.34
N GLN A 40 -7.70 -10.37 3.24
CA GLN A 40 -6.35 -9.92 3.62
C GLN A 40 -5.44 -9.91 2.39
N ALA A 41 -5.39 -11.01 1.64
CA ALA A 41 -4.53 -11.12 0.46
C ALA A 41 -4.84 -10.01 -0.57
N THR A 42 -6.11 -9.74 -0.85
CA THR A 42 -6.53 -8.61 -1.70
C THR A 42 -6.05 -7.28 -1.14
N ALA A 43 -6.33 -6.99 0.13
CA ALA A 43 -6.05 -5.68 0.71
C ALA A 43 -4.55 -5.35 0.84
N TYR A 44 -3.72 -6.34 1.16
CA TYR A 44 -2.27 -6.19 1.14
C TYR A 44 -1.72 -6.18 -0.30
N GLY A 45 -2.37 -6.89 -1.23
CA GLY A 45 -2.08 -6.85 -2.66
C GLY A 45 -2.32 -5.48 -3.28
N GLU A 46 -3.45 -4.83 -2.99
CA GLU A 46 -3.75 -3.45 -3.40
C GLU A 46 -2.70 -2.47 -2.89
N SER A 47 -2.25 -2.66 -1.64
CA SER A 47 -1.19 -1.83 -1.05
C SER A 47 0.14 -2.01 -1.79
N ALA A 48 0.49 -3.24 -2.18
CA ALA A 48 1.68 -3.51 -2.98
C ALA A 48 1.56 -2.92 -4.39
N LEU A 49 0.41 -3.13 -5.06
CA LEU A 49 0.16 -2.62 -6.41
C LEU A 49 0.21 -1.09 -6.46
N LEU A 50 -0.31 -0.39 -5.46
CA LEU A 50 -0.17 1.08 -5.40
C LEU A 50 1.30 1.53 -5.47
N LEU A 51 2.21 0.81 -4.80
CA LEU A 51 3.63 1.15 -4.76
C LEU A 51 4.37 0.83 -6.06
N ILE A 52 4.07 -0.31 -6.71
CA ILE A 52 4.85 -0.80 -7.87
C ILE A 52 4.17 -0.55 -9.22
N ALA A 53 2.87 -0.26 -9.24
CA ALA A 53 2.12 0.03 -10.46
C ALA A 53 1.94 1.53 -10.68
N MET A 54 1.65 2.27 -9.62
CA MET A 54 1.46 3.73 -9.67
C MET A 54 2.66 4.51 -9.10
N GLY A 55 3.70 3.80 -8.67
CA GLY A 55 4.94 4.37 -8.18
C GLY A 55 6.16 3.81 -8.92
N ASP A 56 7.31 3.98 -8.32
CA ASP A 56 8.57 3.46 -8.81
C ASP A 56 8.75 1.98 -8.43
N TYR A 57 8.89 1.13 -9.45
CA TYR A 57 8.95 -0.32 -9.31
C TYR A 57 10.18 -0.79 -8.51
N GLU A 58 11.34 -0.15 -8.69
CA GLU A 58 12.60 -0.55 -8.05
C GLU A 58 12.62 -0.21 -6.55
N SER A 59 12.37 1.06 -6.24
CA SER A 59 12.34 1.55 -4.86
C SER A 59 11.09 1.14 -4.11
N LYS A 60 10.04 0.71 -4.83
CA LYS A 60 8.72 0.33 -4.27
C LYS A 60 8.13 1.49 -3.48
N THR A 61 8.20 2.69 -4.07
CA THR A 61 7.72 3.93 -3.47
C THR A 61 6.86 4.71 -4.43
N ILE A 62 5.92 5.49 -3.91
CA ILE A 62 5.11 6.43 -4.68
C ILE A 62 5.16 7.80 -3.99
N SER A 63 5.29 8.88 -4.76
CA SER A 63 5.23 10.23 -4.18
C SER A 63 3.83 10.52 -3.64
N VAL A 64 3.72 11.36 -2.62
CA VAL A 64 2.41 11.78 -2.09
C VAL A 64 1.56 12.43 -3.18
N ASN A 65 2.17 13.21 -4.08
CA ASN A 65 1.45 13.86 -5.18
C ASN A 65 0.89 12.84 -6.17
N HIS A 66 1.70 11.84 -6.59
CA HIS A 66 1.22 10.77 -7.46
C HIS A 66 0.13 9.94 -6.80
N ALA A 67 0.31 9.59 -5.53
CA ALA A 67 -0.68 8.84 -4.78
C ALA A 67 -1.99 9.63 -4.59
N LYS A 68 -1.92 10.96 -4.39
CA LYS A 68 -3.10 11.82 -4.28
C LYS A 68 -3.83 11.94 -5.61
N SER A 69 -3.12 12.21 -6.70
CA SER A 69 -3.70 12.25 -8.05
C SER A 69 -4.48 10.97 -8.35
N PHE A 70 -3.88 9.81 -8.06
CA PHE A 70 -4.52 8.53 -8.34
C PHE A 70 -5.67 8.18 -7.39
N MET A 71 -5.50 8.37 -6.08
CA MET A 71 -6.47 7.92 -5.07
C MET A 71 -7.59 8.92 -4.75
N VAL A 72 -7.36 10.21 -5.01
CA VAL A 72 -8.29 11.29 -4.65
C VAL A 72 -8.85 11.93 -5.91
N ASP A 73 -7.99 12.27 -6.86
CA ASP A 73 -8.40 12.93 -8.09
C ASP A 73 -8.77 11.94 -9.20
N GLU A 74 -8.68 10.62 -8.91
CA GLU A 74 -8.94 9.50 -9.83
C GLU A 74 -8.25 9.64 -11.18
N LYS A 75 -7.07 10.29 -11.17
CA LYS A 75 -6.32 10.69 -12.36
C LYS A 75 -4.92 10.08 -12.33
N ILE A 76 -4.49 9.51 -13.45
CA ILE A 76 -3.08 9.13 -13.64
C ILE A 76 -2.25 10.43 -13.69
N PRO A 77 -1.20 10.58 -12.87
CA PRO A 77 -0.38 11.79 -12.85
C PRO A 77 0.15 12.15 -14.25
N ASP A 78 0.20 13.44 -14.59
CA ASP A 78 0.59 13.89 -15.94
C ASP A 78 2.04 13.53 -16.29
N ASP A 79 2.91 13.46 -15.29
CA ASP A 79 4.31 13.05 -15.38
C ASP A 79 4.53 11.56 -15.03
N PHE A 80 3.46 10.77 -14.95
CA PHE A 80 3.55 9.34 -14.67
C PHE A 80 4.32 8.62 -15.78
N GLN A 81 5.31 7.84 -15.37
CA GLN A 81 6.04 6.93 -16.24
C GLN A 81 5.76 5.50 -15.79
N ARG A 82 5.18 4.72 -16.71
CA ARG A 82 5.00 3.28 -16.50
C ARG A 82 6.38 2.61 -16.37
N SER A 83 6.51 1.66 -15.45
CA SER A 83 7.70 0.81 -15.37
C SER A 83 7.93 0.06 -16.69
N ASP A 84 9.19 0.02 -17.11
CA ASP A 84 9.72 -0.81 -18.19
C ASP A 84 9.68 -2.31 -17.85
N LYS A 85 9.65 -2.64 -16.55
CA LYS A 85 9.54 -4.01 -16.04
C LYS A 85 8.07 -4.43 -15.93
N PRO A 86 7.71 -5.60 -16.48
CA PRO A 86 6.39 -6.16 -16.25
C PRO A 86 6.14 -6.43 -14.77
N ILE A 87 5.00 -5.99 -14.27
CA ILE A 87 4.57 -6.29 -12.90
C ILE A 87 4.07 -7.74 -12.87
N SER A 88 4.89 -8.62 -12.31
CA SER A 88 4.51 -10.03 -12.13
C SER A 88 3.64 -10.21 -10.88
N THR A 89 2.77 -11.22 -10.92
CA THR A 89 1.99 -11.64 -9.74
C THR A 89 2.90 -12.00 -8.57
N ALA A 90 4.03 -12.66 -8.84
CA ALA A 90 5.02 -13.01 -7.83
C ALA A 90 5.62 -11.79 -7.11
N ALA A 91 5.98 -10.74 -7.86
CA ALA A 91 6.51 -9.50 -7.28
C ALA A 91 5.48 -8.80 -6.39
N ALA A 92 4.23 -8.71 -6.86
CA ALA A 92 3.13 -8.12 -6.08
C ALA A 92 2.86 -8.91 -4.79
N PHE A 93 2.77 -10.24 -4.87
CA PHE A 93 2.56 -11.10 -3.69
C PHE A 93 3.73 -11.04 -2.70
N TYR A 94 4.97 -11.01 -3.20
CA TYR A 94 6.15 -10.89 -2.34
C TYR A 94 6.13 -9.59 -1.55
N LEU A 95 5.86 -8.45 -2.21
CA LEU A 95 5.74 -7.17 -1.53
C LEU A 95 4.53 -7.12 -0.58
N ALA A 96 3.38 -7.68 -0.96
CA ALA A 96 2.21 -7.77 -0.10
C ALA A 96 2.50 -8.57 1.18
N ALA A 97 3.22 -9.68 1.06
CA ALA A 97 3.66 -10.48 2.20
C ALA A 97 4.60 -9.70 3.13
N GLN A 98 5.54 -8.92 2.59
CA GLN A 98 6.38 -8.02 3.38
C GLN A 98 5.56 -6.98 4.15
N ILE A 99 4.61 -6.31 3.48
CA ILE A 99 3.74 -5.31 4.12
C ILE A 99 2.92 -5.96 5.25
N LYS A 100 2.35 -7.14 5.01
CA LYS A 100 1.59 -7.89 6.01
C LYS A 100 2.45 -8.28 7.20
N LEU A 101 3.66 -8.77 6.97
CA LEU A 101 4.59 -9.13 8.04
C LEU A 101 4.94 -7.91 8.91
N LEU A 102 5.26 -6.78 8.30
CA LEU A 102 5.54 -5.52 9.01
C LEU A 102 4.33 -5.05 9.82
N ALA A 103 3.12 -5.15 9.27
CA ALA A 103 1.89 -4.76 9.95
C ALA A 103 1.65 -5.63 11.20
N SER A 104 1.92 -6.94 11.10
CA SER A 104 1.79 -7.89 12.21
C SER A 104 2.83 -7.68 13.32
N LEU A 105 4.09 -7.41 12.95
CA LEU A 105 5.19 -7.24 13.92
C LEU A 105 5.20 -5.87 14.61
N GLY A 106 4.52 -4.86 14.04
CA GLY A 106 4.51 -3.51 14.60
C GLY A 106 5.81 -2.73 14.40
N TRP A 107 6.73 -3.21 13.55
CA TRP A 107 7.96 -2.50 13.20
C TRP A 107 7.68 -1.38 12.19
N GLY A 108 7.54 -0.16 12.73
CA GLY A 108 7.33 1.09 12.00
C GLY A 108 7.16 2.30 12.93
N CYS A 109 7.81 2.26 14.09
CA CYS A 109 7.98 3.39 15.00
C CYS A 109 9.22 4.17 14.57
#